data_AF-A0A7I7KUY9-F1
#
_entry.id   AF-A0A7I7KUY9-F1
#
_cell.length_a   1.000
_cell.length_b   1.000
_cell.length_c   1.000
_cell.angle_alpha   90.00
_cell.angle_beta   90.00
_cell.angle_gamma   90.00
#
_symmetry.space_group_name_H-M   'P 1'
#
loop_
_entity.id
_entity.type
_entity.pdbx_description
1 polymer ?
#
loop_
_entity_poly.entity_id
_entity_poly.type
_entity_poly.pdbx_seq_one_letter_code
_entity_poly.pdbx_strand_id
1 'polypeptide(L)'
;MPQRTKRRSHHTSGAAAGLTGPAMSSSLHSVQTGDTHPQHDSGSIWNRRRVLLLNSTYEPLTALPVRRAIIMLLCGKADVVHDDPSGPVIHSAARSIAVPSVIRLRVFVRVPYRARVPMTRAALMHRDRFCCAYCGGKADTVDHVVPRSRGGEHSWENCVACCSTCNHRKGDKLLAELGWSLRMAPASPKGQHWRLLSTVKDLDPSWARYLGEGAA
;
A
#
# COMPACT_ATOMS: atom_id res chain seq x y z
N MET A 1 -57.29 12.64 -26.23
CA MET A 1 -56.92 13.43 -27.43
C MET A 1 -55.48 13.05 -27.82
N PRO A 2 -55.29 12.28 -28.91
CA PRO A 2 -53.99 11.77 -29.34
C PRO A 2 -53.38 12.64 -30.46
N GLN A 3 -52.05 12.75 -30.50
CA GLN A 3 -51.27 13.06 -31.72
C GLN A 3 -49.96 12.25 -31.57
N ARG A 4 -49.76 11.10 -32.24
CA ARG A 4 -49.49 10.88 -33.68
C ARG A 4 -48.34 11.79 -34.14
N THR A 5 -47.15 11.26 -34.44
CA THR A 5 -46.75 10.89 -35.82
C THR A 5 -45.34 10.26 -35.77
N LYS A 6 -45.18 9.02 -36.25
CA LYS A 6 -44.72 8.59 -37.60
C LYS A 6 -43.20 8.36 -37.73
N ARG A 7 -42.88 7.09 -38.00
CA ARG A 7 -42.03 6.54 -39.10
C ARG A 7 -40.53 6.92 -39.09
N ARG A 8 -39.59 6.11 -39.60
CA ARG A 8 -39.62 4.90 -40.44
C ARG A 8 -38.25 4.21 -40.34
N SER A 9 -38.27 2.92 -40.64
CA SER A 9 -37.21 1.92 -40.83
C SER A 9 -36.26 2.15 -42.02
N HIS A 10 -35.15 1.37 -42.00
CA HIS A 10 -34.48 0.57 -43.06
C HIS A 10 -32.93 0.70 -42.97
N HIS A 11 -32.14 -0.38 -42.74
CA HIS A 11 -31.70 -1.44 -43.67
C HIS A 11 -31.03 -0.84 -44.93
N THR A 12 -29.81 -1.15 -45.42
CA THR A 12 -29.00 -2.40 -45.55
C THR A 12 -27.61 -2.04 -46.15
N SER A 13 -26.54 -2.84 -45.90
CA SER A 13 -25.76 -3.69 -46.86
C SER A 13 -24.52 -3.14 -47.61
N GLY A 14 -23.48 -4.00 -47.69
CA GLY A 14 -22.42 -4.08 -48.76
C GLY A 14 -21.05 -3.49 -48.35
N ALA A 15 -19.91 -4.19 -48.20
CA ALA A 15 -19.20 -5.32 -48.85
C ALA A 15 -18.31 -4.95 -50.07
N ALA A 16 -17.15 -5.65 -50.16
CA ALA A 16 -16.06 -5.68 -51.17
C ALA A 16 -14.85 -4.75 -50.90
N ALA A 17 -13.57 -5.18 -50.77
CA ALA A 17 -12.67 -6.20 -51.38
C ALA A 17 -11.88 -5.73 -52.62
N GLY A 18 -10.55 -5.94 -52.61
CA GLY A 18 -9.61 -5.85 -53.76
C GLY A 18 -8.37 -4.96 -53.49
N LEU A 19 -7.18 -5.47 -53.11
CA LEU A 19 -6.11 -6.17 -53.88
C LEU A 19 -5.05 -5.23 -54.53
N THR A 20 -3.76 -5.41 -54.17
CA THR A 20 -2.56 -5.71 -55.03
C THR A 20 -1.22 -5.18 -54.42
N GLY A 21 -0.22 -6.07 -54.25
CA GLY A 21 1.20 -5.77 -53.87
C GLY A 21 2.11 -5.49 -55.09
N PRO A 22 3.44 -5.79 -55.10
CA PRO A 22 4.31 -6.39 -54.07
C PRO A 22 5.78 -5.84 -53.95
N ALA A 23 6.52 -6.45 -53.00
CA ALA A 23 7.95 -6.82 -52.96
C ALA A 23 9.09 -5.79 -52.77
N MET A 24 9.91 -6.02 -51.73
CA MET A 24 11.28 -6.56 -51.88
C MET A 24 11.82 -7.08 -50.54
N SER A 25 12.54 -8.20 -50.62
CA SER A 25 13.09 -9.03 -49.54
C SER A 25 14.53 -8.63 -49.24
N SER A 26 14.96 -8.71 -47.98
CA SER A 26 16.24 -9.36 -47.65
C SER A 26 16.30 -9.76 -46.18
N SER A 27 16.50 -11.06 -45.97
CA SER A 27 16.81 -11.67 -44.67
C SER A 27 18.29 -11.51 -44.37
N LEU A 28 18.65 -11.16 -43.14
CA LEU A 28 19.88 -11.66 -42.50
C LEU A 28 19.63 -11.85 -41.00
N HIS A 29 19.90 -13.08 -40.56
CA HIS A 29 19.92 -13.52 -39.17
C HIS A 29 20.90 -12.69 -38.33
N SER A 30 20.49 -12.30 -37.12
CA SER A 30 21.44 -12.01 -36.04
C SER A 30 20.90 -12.46 -34.69
N VAL A 31 21.56 -13.49 -34.19
CA VAL A 31 21.72 -14.02 -32.83
C VAL A 31 20.90 -13.35 -31.71
N GLN A 32 20.05 -14.14 -31.06
CA GLN A 32 19.48 -13.82 -29.76
C GLN A 32 20.58 -13.87 -28.69
N THR A 33 21.10 -12.71 -28.28
CA THR A 33 21.80 -12.57 -27.00
C THR A 33 20.76 -12.34 -25.93
N GLY A 34 20.61 -13.31 -25.03
CA GLY A 34 19.72 -13.23 -23.88
C GLY A 34 20.21 -12.19 -22.89
N ASP A 35 19.84 -10.93 -23.09
CA ASP A 35 19.94 -9.90 -22.07
C ASP A 35 18.82 -10.10 -21.06
N THR A 36 19.13 -10.90 -20.04
CA THR A 36 18.31 -10.98 -18.82
C THR A 36 18.54 -9.69 -18.05
N HIS A 37 17.88 -8.61 -18.46
CA HIS A 37 17.88 -7.37 -17.68
C HIS A 37 17.17 -7.63 -16.36
N PRO A 38 17.84 -7.54 -15.19
CA PRO A 38 17.13 -7.56 -13.93
C PRO A 38 16.25 -6.32 -13.92
N GLN A 39 14.94 -6.53 -13.81
CA GLN A 39 13.97 -5.46 -13.63
C GLN A 39 14.28 -4.74 -12.31
N HIS A 40 15.13 -3.70 -12.39
CA HIS A 40 15.46 -2.85 -11.28
C HIS A 40 14.24 -1.97 -11.01
N ASP A 41 13.41 -2.43 -10.10
CA ASP A 41 12.22 -1.78 -9.59
C ASP A 41 12.60 -0.40 -9.01
N SER A 42 12.58 0.60 -9.89
CA SER A 42 13.15 1.95 -9.74
C SER A 42 12.28 2.85 -8.84
N GLY A 43 11.93 2.35 -7.66
CA GLY A 43 11.44 3.21 -6.60
C GLY A 43 12.63 3.91 -5.97
N SER A 44 12.71 5.22 -6.16
CA SER A 44 13.65 6.13 -5.50
C SER A 44 13.93 5.72 -4.04
N ILE A 45 15.21 5.60 -3.66
CA ILE A 45 15.66 5.22 -2.31
C ILE A 45 15.00 6.05 -1.21
N TRP A 46 14.64 7.30 -1.54
CA TRP A 46 13.95 8.26 -0.69
C TRP A 46 12.56 7.79 -0.24
N ASN A 47 11.89 6.96 -1.05
CA ASN A 47 10.53 6.48 -0.81
C ASN A 47 10.46 5.02 -0.33
N ARG A 48 11.45 4.18 -0.66
CA ARG A 48 11.47 2.76 -0.24
C ARG A 48 11.93 2.58 1.19
N ARG A 49 13.06 3.19 1.56
CA ARG A 49 13.66 2.99 2.87
C ARG A 49 12.95 3.82 3.93
N ARG A 50 12.90 3.26 5.14
CA ARG A 50 12.35 3.90 6.33
C ARG A 50 13.42 3.94 7.41
N VAL A 51 13.36 4.94 8.27
CA VAL A 51 14.26 5.14 9.40
C VAL A 51 13.42 5.19 10.67
N LEU A 52 13.76 4.38 11.68
CA LEU A 52 13.05 4.38 12.96
C LEU A 52 13.42 5.64 13.74
N LEU A 53 12.40 6.41 14.14
CA LEU A 53 12.55 7.53 15.05
C LEU A 53 12.23 7.09 16.47
N LEU A 54 13.19 7.28 17.36
CA LEU A 54 13.05 7.09 18.79
C LEU A 54 12.88 8.43 19.51
N ASN A 55 12.20 8.38 20.65
CA ASN A 55 12.19 9.44 21.64
C ASN A 55 13.57 9.54 22.32
N SER A 56 13.85 10.62 23.06
CA SER A 56 15.11 10.74 23.81
C SER A 56 15.32 9.62 24.84
N THR A 57 14.22 8.99 25.28
CA THR A 57 14.15 7.81 26.17
C THR A 57 14.29 6.47 25.45
N TYR A 58 14.59 6.44 24.15
CA TYR A 58 14.68 5.23 23.30
C TYR A 58 13.36 4.51 23.02
N GLU A 59 12.22 5.08 23.44
CA GLU A 59 10.90 4.58 23.05
C GLU A 59 10.64 4.84 21.55
N PRO A 60 10.16 3.85 20.78
CA PRO A 60 9.88 4.06 19.36
C PRO A 60 8.67 4.97 19.15
N LEU A 61 8.82 5.94 18.26
CA LEU A 61 7.77 6.91 17.93
C LEU A 61 7.09 6.59 16.60
N THR A 62 7.87 6.45 15.53
CA THR A 62 7.36 6.20 14.18
C THR A 62 8.49 5.81 13.22
N ALA A 63 8.15 5.32 12.03
CA ALA A 63 9.08 5.13 10.92
C ALA A 63 8.97 6.31 9.93
N LEU A 64 10.08 6.97 9.63
CA LEU A 64 10.14 8.14 8.76
C LEU A 64 10.71 7.80 7.37
N PRO A 65 10.33 8.52 6.30
CA PRO A 65 11.09 8.51 5.06
C PRO A 65 12.52 9.01 5.30
N VAL A 66 13.50 8.44 4.58
CA VAL A 66 14.93 8.80 4.68
C VAL A 66 15.14 10.30 4.58
N ARG A 67 14.48 10.97 3.63
CA ARG A 67 14.62 12.43 3.44
C ARG A 67 14.34 13.21 4.71
N ARG A 68 13.31 12.84 5.47
CA ARG A 68 12.95 13.53 6.71
C ARG A 68 13.95 13.22 7.83
N ALA A 69 14.44 11.99 7.91
CA ALA A 69 15.47 11.62 8.88
C ALA A 69 16.76 12.42 8.66
N ILE A 70 17.22 12.54 7.41
CA ILE A 70 18.42 13.31 7.05
C ILE A 70 18.25 14.80 7.39
N ILE A 71 17.08 15.40 7.11
CA ILE A 71 16.78 16.77 7.51
C ILE A 71 16.88 16.94 9.04
N MET A 72 16.39 15.96 9.82
CA MET A 72 16.47 16.02 11.28
C MET A 72 17.91 15.95 11.80
N LEU A 73 18.77 15.14 11.18
CA LEU A 73 20.20 15.09 11.49
C LEU A 73 20.90 16.40 11.15
N LEU A 74 20.69 16.92 9.93
CA LEU A 74 21.31 18.16 9.47
C LEU A 74 20.92 19.39 10.29
N CYS A 75 19.67 19.44 10.76
CA CYS A 75 19.19 20.50 11.65
C CYS A 75 19.58 20.27 13.13
N GLY A 76 20.34 19.22 13.45
CA GLY A 76 20.78 18.92 14.82
C GLY A 76 19.63 18.56 15.78
N LYS A 77 18.49 18.08 15.27
CA LYS A 77 17.31 17.70 16.06
C LYS A 77 17.37 16.26 16.58
N ALA A 78 18.16 15.42 15.92
CA ALA A 78 18.29 14.01 16.23
C ALA A 78 19.74 13.55 16.09
N ASP A 79 20.07 12.46 16.77
CA ASP A 79 21.35 11.75 16.67
C ASP A 79 21.15 10.38 16.02
N VAL A 80 22.17 9.89 15.33
CA VAL A 80 22.21 8.52 14.81
C VAL A 80 22.41 7.56 15.98
N VAL A 81 21.61 6.48 16.01
CA VAL A 81 21.77 5.39 16.97
C VAL A 81 22.31 4.14 16.28
N HIS A 82 21.78 3.83 15.09
CA HIS A 82 22.26 2.75 14.24
C HIS A 82 22.40 3.26 12.82
N ASP A 83 23.59 3.06 12.25
CA ASP A 83 23.82 3.19 10.81
C ASP A 83 23.16 2.02 10.06
N ASP A 84 22.85 2.20 8.78
CA ASP A 84 22.49 1.10 7.88
C ASP A 84 23.77 0.66 7.15
N PRO A 85 24.37 -0.51 7.49
CA PRO A 85 25.63 -0.96 6.87
C PRO A 85 25.48 -1.24 5.37
N SER A 86 24.25 -1.53 4.93
CA SER A 86 23.89 -1.75 3.52
C SER A 86 23.32 -0.48 2.87
N GLY A 87 23.30 0.62 3.64
CA GLY A 87 22.61 1.85 3.29
C GLY A 87 23.40 2.68 2.30
N PRO A 88 22.72 3.42 1.40
CA PRO A 88 23.41 4.35 0.53
C PRO A 88 24.02 5.50 1.35
N VAL A 89 25.14 6.03 0.86
CA VAL A 89 25.69 7.30 1.35
C VAL A 89 25.12 8.43 0.50
N ILE A 90 24.52 9.42 1.16
CA ILE A 90 24.01 10.61 0.51
C ILE A 90 25.11 11.66 0.52
N HIS A 91 25.38 12.22 -0.66
CA HIS A 91 26.40 13.24 -0.85
C HIS A 91 25.78 14.61 -1.14
N SER A 92 26.46 15.63 -0.67
CA SER A 92 26.35 17.02 -1.10
C SER A 92 27.76 17.52 -1.45
N ALA A 93 27.86 18.71 -2.05
CA ALA A 93 29.16 19.27 -2.40
C ALA A 93 30.15 19.38 -1.21
N ALA A 94 29.63 19.52 0.01
CA ALA A 94 30.45 19.74 1.20
C ALA A 94 30.39 18.60 2.23
N ARG A 95 29.50 17.61 2.08
CA ARG A 95 29.19 16.63 3.14
C ARG A 95 28.76 15.29 2.56
N SER A 96 29.11 14.22 3.26
CA SER A 96 28.65 12.85 3.00
C SER A 96 27.98 12.31 4.26
N ILE A 97 26.79 11.73 4.12
CA ILE A 97 25.97 11.24 5.23
C ILE A 97 25.51 9.83 4.90
N ALA A 98 25.95 8.84 5.68
CA ALA A 98 25.39 7.50 5.62
C ALA A 98 23.92 7.55 6.04
N VAL A 99 23.04 6.88 5.29
CA VAL A 99 21.63 6.77 5.71
C VAL A 99 21.58 5.97 7.01
N PRO A 100 21.00 6.51 8.09
CA PRO A 100 20.86 5.76 9.33
C PRO A 100 19.69 4.78 9.23
N SER A 101 19.76 3.69 9.97
CA SER A 101 18.62 2.81 10.21
C SER A 101 17.74 3.33 11.35
N VAL A 102 18.36 3.89 12.39
CA VAL A 102 17.67 4.38 13.59
C VAL A 102 18.24 5.73 14.03
N ILE A 103 17.35 6.68 14.29
CA ILE A 103 17.68 8.00 14.85
C ILE A 103 16.90 8.26 16.14
N ARG A 104 17.47 9.07 17.04
CA ARG A 104 16.86 9.45 18.32
C ARG A 104 16.73 10.95 18.45
N LEU A 105 15.58 11.43 18.89
CA LEU A 105 15.40 12.84 19.23
C LEU A 105 16.33 13.26 20.38
N ARG A 106 16.90 14.47 20.29
CA ARG A 106 17.68 15.05 21.39
C ARG A 106 16.80 15.55 22.53
N VAL A 107 15.56 15.93 22.22
CA VAL A 107 14.59 16.46 23.18
C VAL A 107 13.47 15.45 23.35
N PHE A 108 13.05 15.27 24.60
CA PHE A 108 11.90 14.41 24.93
C PHE A 108 10.61 15.00 24.35
N VAL A 109 9.85 14.15 23.65
CA VAL A 109 8.50 14.50 23.20
C VAL A 109 7.50 13.61 23.92
N ARG A 110 6.59 14.24 24.67
CA ARG A 110 5.44 13.53 25.24
C ARG A 110 4.45 13.26 24.12
N VAL A 111 4.13 11.99 23.88
CA VAL A 111 3.04 11.60 22.97
C VAL A 111 1.78 11.41 23.81
N PRO A 112 0.89 12.43 23.90
CA PRO A 112 -0.21 12.46 24.88
C PRO A 112 -1.26 11.37 24.67
N TYR A 113 -1.31 10.78 23.48
CA TYR A 113 -2.19 9.67 23.15
C TYR A 113 -1.38 8.60 22.42
N ARG A 114 -1.24 7.40 23.00
CA ARG A 114 -1.01 6.19 22.19
C ARG A 114 -2.28 5.99 21.36
N ALA A 115 -2.37 6.77 20.29
CA ALA A 115 -3.59 6.99 19.53
C ALA A 115 -4.17 5.65 19.09
N ARG A 116 -5.50 5.48 19.26
CA ARG A 116 -6.25 4.43 18.55
C ARG A 116 -5.74 4.40 17.11
N VAL A 117 -5.30 3.23 16.66
CA VAL A 117 -4.75 3.07 15.31
C VAL A 117 -5.79 3.63 14.33
N PRO A 118 -5.49 4.70 13.59
CA PRO A 118 -6.46 5.27 12.67
C PRO A 118 -6.75 4.23 11.58
N MET A 119 -8.03 3.95 11.35
CA MET A 119 -8.45 3.00 10.33
C MET A 119 -8.37 3.65 8.95
N THR A 120 -7.20 3.57 8.34
CA THR A 120 -7.00 3.94 6.92
C THR A 120 -7.21 2.73 6.03
N ARG A 121 -7.53 2.94 4.74
CA ARG A 121 -7.62 1.84 3.77
C ARG A 121 -6.35 0.98 3.74
N ALA A 122 -5.17 1.61 3.74
CA ALA A 122 -3.90 0.88 3.72
C ALA A 122 -3.72 0.01 4.98
N ALA A 123 -4.07 0.58 6.14
CA ALA A 123 -4.02 -0.11 7.42
C ALA A 123 -4.98 -1.31 7.45
N LEU A 124 -6.23 -1.14 6.97
CA LEU A 124 -7.22 -2.21 6.89
C LEU A 124 -6.78 -3.35 5.95
N MET A 125 -6.27 -2.98 4.77
CA MET A 125 -5.74 -3.94 3.80
C MET A 125 -4.60 -4.76 4.38
N HIS A 126 -3.70 -4.12 5.13
CA HIS A 126 -2.59 -4.80 5.78
C HIS A 126 -3.05 -5.72 6.91
N ARG A 127 -4.01 -5.27 7.75
CA ARG A 127 -4.63 -6.11 8.80
C ARG A 127 -5.18 -7.41 8.21
N ASP A 128 -5.89 -7.31 7.09
CA ASP A 128 -6.55 -8.43 6.44
C ASP A 128 -5.63 -9.16 5.43
N ARG A 129 -4.32 -8.87 5.45
CA ARG A 129 -3.29 -9.49 4.59
C ARG A 129 -3.63 -9.41 3.10
N PHE A 130 -4.31 -8.36 2.68
CA PHE A 130 -4.79 -8.17 1.31
C PHE A 130 -5.68 -9.34 0.82
N CYS A 131 -6.34 -10.05 1.74
CA CYS A 131 -7.26 -11.14 1.46
C CYS A 131 -8.71 -10.70 1.63
N CYS A 132 -9.58 -11.15 0.74
CA CYS A 132 -11.00 -10.85 0.77
C CYS A 132 -11.66 -11.61 1.93
N ALA A 133 -12.32 -10.88 2.84
CA ALA A 133 -12.98 -11.47 4.01
C ALA A 133 -14.09 -12.47 3.66
N TYR A 134 -14.65 -12.40 2.45
CA TYR A 134 -15.73 -13.27 1.98
C TYR A 134 -15.20 -14.48 1.20
N CYS A 135 -14.48 -14.28 0.09
CA CYS A 135 -14.03 -15.38 -0.78
C CYS A 135 -12.60 -15.87 -0.50
N GLY A 136 -11.80 -15.13 0.28
CA GLY A 136 -10.40 -15.47 0.54
C GLY A 136 -9.42 -15.09 -0.58
N GLY A 137 -9.92 -14.65 -1.75
CA GLY A 137 -9.09 -14.17 -2.86
C GLY A 137 -8.41 -12.82 -2.58
N LYS A 138 -7.75 -12.24 -3.57
CA LYS A 138 -7.07 -10.93 -3.42
C LYS A 138 -8.09 -9.80 -3.20
N ALA A 139 -7.86 -8.98 -2.17
CA ALA A 139 -8.66 -7.80 -1.89
C ALA A 139 -8.09 -6.54 -2.55
N ASP A 140 -8.99 -5.69 -3.02
CA ASP A 140 -8.71 -4.42 -3.70
C ASP A 140 -9.63 -3.29 -3.22
N THR A 141 -10.70 -3.59 -2.50
CA THR A 141 -11.67 -2.63 -1.97
C THR A 141 -11.92 -2.86 -0.48
N VAL A 142 -12.56 -1.87 0.15
CA VAL A 142 -13.01 -1.93 1.54
C VAL A 142 -14.53 -2.02 1.52
N ASP A 143 -15.09 -2.92 2.33
CA ASP A 143 -16.53 -3.02 2.53
C ASP A 143 -16.89 -2.93 4.01
N HIS A 144 -18.11 -2.47 4.28
CA HIS A 144 -18.70 -2.44 5.61
C HIS A 144 -19.59 -3.68 5.77
N VAL A 145 -19.25 -4.57 6.70
CA VAL A 145 -19.99 -5.81 7.01
C VAL A 145 -21.48 -5.52 7.22
N VAL A 146 -21.78 -4.51 8.04
CA VAL A 146 -23.06 -3.83 8.10
C VAL A 146 -22.98 -2.59 7.20
N PRO A 147 -23.75 -2.51 6.11
CA PRO A 147 -23.73 -1.36 5.20
C PRO A 147 -24.06 -0.04 5.90
N ARG A 148 -23.49 1.07 5.43
CA ARG A 148 -23.77 2.42 5.98
C ARG A 148 -25.25 2.79 5.90
N SER A 149 -25.94 2.38 4.84
CA SER A 149 -27.40 2.57 4.67
C SER A 149 -28.22 1.87 5.75
N ARG A 150 -27.64 0.88 6.44
CA ARG A 150 -28.26 0.13 7.55
C ARG A 150 -27.65 0.49 8.91
N GLY A 151 -27.01 1.66 9.03
CA GLY A 151 -26.44 2.15 10.29
C GLY A 151 -25.07 1.57 10.63
N GLY A 152 -24.38 0.95 9.69
CA GLY A 152 -23.02 0.46 9.91
C GLY A 152 -21.99 1.58 10.07
N GLU A 153 -21.23 1.52 11.15
CA GLU A 153 -20.16 2.48 11.47
C GLU A 153 -18.89 2.24 10.64
N HIS A 154 -18.12 3.30 10.41
CA HIS A 154 -16.81 3.20 9.76
C HIS A 154 -15.72 2.91 10.81
N SER A 155 -15.73 1.67 11.33
CA SER A 155 -14.87 1.21 12.42
C SER A 155 -14.11 -0.07 12.06
N TRP A 156 -13.09 -0.40 12.86
CA TRP A 156 -12.30 -1.62 12.67
C TRP A 156 -13.15 -2.90 12.77
N GLU A 157 -14.19 -2.86 13.60
CA GLU A 157 -15.10 -3.96 13.88
C GLU A 157 -16.18 -4.15 12.80
N ASN A 158 -16.29 -3.21 11.85
CA ASN A 158 -17.27 -3.27 10.78
C ASN A 158 -16.65 -3.24 9.37
N CYS A 159 -15.47 -2.66 9.20
CA CYS A 159 -14.81 -2.62 7.90
C CYS A 159 -13.92 -3.84 7.68
N VAL A 160 -13.93 -4.37 6.45
CA VAL A 160 -13.10 -5.49 6.00
C VAL A 160 -12.53 -5.24 4.60
N ALA A 161 -11.37 -5.82 4.32
CA ALA A 161 -10.85 -5.92 2.96
C ALA A 161 -11.67 -6.93 2.15
N CYS A 162 -12.05 -6.58 0.93
CA CYS A 162 -12.77 -7.46 0.02
C CYS A 162 -12.37 -7.23 -1.44
N CYS A 163 -12.68 -8.20 -2.30
CA CYS A 163 -12.56 -8.02 -3.74
C CYS A 163 -13.77 -7.27 -4.30
N SER A 164 -13.56 -6.49 -5.35
CA SER A 164 -14.58 -5.75 -6.09
C SER A 164 -15.81 -6.59 -6.47
N THR A 165 -15.61 -7.84 -6.89
CA THR A 165 -16.71 -8.77 -7.23
C THR A 165 -17.60 -9.10 -6.02
N CYS A 166 -17.00 -9.45 -4.88
CA CYS A 166 -17.77 -9.74 -3.66
C CYS A 166 -18.43 -8.47 -3.12
N ASN A 167 -17.71 -7.34 -3.14
CA ASN A 167 -18.22 -6.04 -2.69
C ASN A 167 -19.48 -5.65 -3.48
N HIS A 168 -19.42 -5.75 -4.81
CA HIS A 168 -20.56 -5.44 -5.68
C HIS A 168 -21.74 -6.41 -5.46
N ARG A 169 -21.47 -7.71 -5.31
CA ARG A 169 -22.52 -8.72 -5.04
C ARG A 169 -23.20 -8.49 -3.69
N LYS A 170 -22.45 -8.03 -2.68
CA LYS A 170 -23.01 -7.72 -1.36
C LYS A 170 -23.84 -6.45 -1.38
N GLY A 171 -23.31 -5.35 -1.91
CA GLY A 171 -24.00 -4.07 -1.94
C GLY A 171 -24.47 -3.64 -0.54
N ASP A 172 -25.76 -3.30 -0.42
CA ASP A 172 -26.43 -2.86 0.81
C ASP A 172 -27.09 -4.01 1.60
N LYS A 173 -26.73 -5.26 1.29
CA LYS A 173 -27.25 -6.44 1.97
C LYS A 173 -26.42 -6.80 3.20
N LEU A 174 -27.09 -7.33 4.21
CA LEU A 174 -26.49 -7.97 5.38
C LEU A 174 -25.97 -9.36 5.00
N LEU A 175 -24.96 -9.84 5.72
CA LEU A 175 -24.41 -11.17 5.48
C LEU A 175 -25.47 -12.27 5.66
N ALA A 176 -26.37 -12.11 6.62
CA ALA A 176 -27.48 -13.04 6.85
C ALA A 176 -28.42 -13.16 5.65
N GLU A 177 -28.69 -12.06 4.93
CA GLU A 177 -29.54 -12.05 3.73
C GLU A 177 -28.90 -12.80 2.54
N LEU A 178 -27.57 -12.91 2.56
CA LEU A 178 -26.79 -13.63 1.54
C LEU A 178 -26.45 -15.06 1.95
N GLY A 179 -26.73 -15.45 3.19
CA GLY A 179 -26.21 -16.69 3.79
C GLY A 179 -24.68 -16.72 3.87
N TRP A 180 -24.04 -15.55 3.95
CA TRP A 180 -22.58 -15.43 4.03
C TRP A 180 -22.12 -15.43 5.48
N SER A 181 -20.91 -15.95 5.69
CA SER A 181 -20.18 -15.83 6.94
C SER A 181 -18.81 -15.22 6.69
N LEU A 182 -18.29 -14.50 7.68
CA LEU A 182 -16.92 -13.99 7.64
C LEU A 182 -15.95 -15.10 7.96
N ARG A 183 -14.81 -15.13 7.25
CA ARG A 183 -13.71 -16.05 7.56
C ARG A 183 -13.00 -15.70 8.87
N MET A 184 -13.01 -14.43 9.24
CA MET A 184 -12.42 -13.90 10.47
C MET A 184 -13.27 -12.74 10.97
N ALA A 185 -13.45 -12.66 12.29
CA ALA A 185 -14.14 -11.55 12.91
C ALA A 185 -13.28 -10.26 12.79
N PRO A 186 -13.82 -9.17 12.23
CA PRO A 186 -13.13 -7.90 12.15
C PRO A 186 -12.88 -7.36 13.55
N ALA A 187 -11.63 -7.03 13.84
CA ALA A 187 -11.22 -6.45 15.11
C ALA A 187 -10.18 -5.35 14.88
N SER A 188 -10.09 -4.44 15.84
CA SER A 188 -9.00 -3.48 15.89
C SER A 188 -7.65 -4.20 16.09
N PRO A 189 -6.61 -3.85 15.31
CA PRO A 189 -5.29 -4.43 15.49
C PRO A 189 -4.74 -4.14 16.89
N LYS A 190 -4.10 -5.14 17.49
CA LYS A 190 -3.46 -5.05 18.80
C LYS A 190 -1.96 -4.78 18.64
N GLY A 191 -1.35 -4.13 19.62
CA GLY A 191 0.09 -3.89 19.70
C GLY A 191 0.47 -2.41 19.68
N GLN A 192 1.35 -2.01 20.59
CA GLN A 192 1.77 -0.62 20.77
C GLN A 192 2.40 -0.02 19.50
N HIS A 193 3.04 -0.86 18.69
CA HIS A 193 3.78 -0.45 17.49
C HIS A 193 3.10 -0.87 16.19
N TRP A 194 1.85 -1.36 16.22
CA TRP A 194 1.17 -1.81 14.99
C TRP A 194 1.13 -0.73 13.91
N ARG A 195 0.93 0.54 14.29
CA ARG A 195 0.96 1.67 13.35
C ARG A 195 2.30 1.77 12.61
N LEU A 196 3.39 1.52 13.32
CA LEU A 196 4.74 1.53 12.74
C LEU A 196 4.88 0.34 11.78
N LEU A 197 4.58 -0.86 12.24
CA LEU A 197 4.71 -2.11 11.48
C LEU A 197 3.81 -2.12 10.22
N SER A 198 2.58 -1.64 10.31
CA SER A 198 1.62 -1.63 9.19
C SER A 198 2.05 -0.80 7.97
N THR A 199 3.01 0.11 8.16
CA THR A 199 3.50 1.01 7.10
C THR A 199 4.87 0.61 6.54
N VAL A 200 5.51 -0.39 7.14
CA VAL A 200 6.88 -0.80 6.85
C VAL A 200 6.82 -2.22 6.30
N LYS A 201 7.18 -2.38 5.02
CA LYS A 201 7.20 -3.71 4.37
C LYS A 201 8.41 -4.52 4.82
N ASP A 202 9.56 -3.86 4.90
CA ASP A 202 10.84 -4.46 5.23
C ASP A 202 11.34 -3.83 6.53
N LEU A 203 11.43 -4.64 7.58
CA LEU A 203 11.91 -4.21 8.88
C LEU A 203 13.41 -4.48 8.96
N ASP A 204 14.17 -3.44 9.24
CA ASP A 204 15.60 -3.59 9.50
C ASP A 204 15.78 -4.36 10.82
N PRO A 205 16.63 -5.41 10.85
CA PRO A 205 16.86 -6.20 12.06
C PRO A 205 17.27 -5.37 13.29
N SER A 206 17.96 -4.23 13.09
CA SER A 206 18.35 -3.33 14.17
C SER A 206 17.17 -2.72 14.93
N TRP A 207 15.95 -2.76 14.36
CA TRP A 207 14.75 -2.20 14.97
C TRP A 207 14.13 -3.14 16.00
N ALA A 208 14.38 -4.45 15.89
CA ALA A 208 13.75 -5.47 16.73
C ALA A 208 13.92 -5.17 18.24
N ARG A 209 15.10 -4.68 18.63
CA ARG A 209 15.41 -4.32 20.03
C ARG A 209 14.57 -3.18 20.61
N TYR A 210 13.90 -2.39 19.78
CA TYR A 210 13.08 -1.25 20.20
C TYR A 210 11.58 -1.53 20.13
N LEU A 211 11.18 -2.48 19.29
CA LEU A 211 9.77 -2.74 19.00
C LEU A 211 9.14 -3.82 19.90
N GLY A 212 9.95 -4.52 20.71
CA GLY A 212 9.51 -5.60 21.61
C GLY A 212 9.30 -6.94 20.91
N GLU A 213 9.08 -8.02 21.67
CA GLU A 213 8.76 -9.35 21.12
C GLU A 213 7.47 -9.29 20.27
N GLY A 214 7.52 -9.81 19.05
CA GLY A 214 6.40 -9.82 18.10
C GLY A 214 6.46 -8.77 16.97
N ALA A 215 7.59 -8.09 16.82
CA ALA A 215 7.83 -7.12 15.74
C ALA A 215 8.57 -7.70 14.52
N ALA A 216 8.89 -9.00 14.50
CA ALA A 216 9.54 -9.69 13.38
C ALA A 216 8.59 -10.73 12.78
#